data_AF-A0A2V7W739-F1
#
_entry.id   AF-A0A2V7W739-F1
#
_cell.length_a   1.000
_cell.length_b   1.000
_cell.length_c   1.000
_cell.angle_alpha   90.00
_cell.angle_beta   90.00
_cell.angle_gamma   90.00
#
_symmetry.space_group_name_H-M   'P 1'
#
loop_
_entity.id
_entity.type
_entity.pdbx_description
1 polymer ?
#
loop_
_entity_poly.entity_id
_entity_poly.type
_entity_poly.pdbx_seq_one_letter_code
_entity_poly.pdbx_strand_id
1 'polypeptide(L)'
;MKIKSYALKPGQWFSNMTEKKYVVWHGTAGRTRHTPVFGRPSKATSAIDAWNFNTDRVGAPWLVDRDGTIYKTFEDAAWTFHLGLKGTGGRYDRSSVAIEFANELALDLDGDRLYAFGMNTPNTLYNGPFLKYDWRRSHYFAQLDEAQVDAGIELTLDICHRHEIDPVFYYPSTTFDFPRCFQVATIVCHSNCRADKLDLCLPQWVYEKIDAAGIRLQS
;
A
#
# COMPACT_ATOMS: atom_id res chain seq x y z
N MET A 1 15.07 6.70 7.93
CA MET A 1 14.67 6.08 6.64
C MET A 1 15.86 5.60 5.80
N LYS A 2 15.77 4.40 5.21
CA LYS A 2 16.72 3.87 4.20
C LYS A 2 16.12 3.98 2.80
N ILE A 3 16.32 5.14 2.16
CA ILE A 3 15.73 5.45 0.85
C ILE A 3 16.68 5.06 -0.30
N LYS A 4 16.15 4.41 -1.33
CA LYS A 4 16.83 4.11 -2.59
C LYS A 4 16.04 4.65 -3.76
N SER A 5 16.73 5.14 -4.78
CA SER A 5 16.09 5.46 -6.06
C SER A 5 15.81 4.16 -6.84
N TYR A 6 14.60 4.02 -7.36
CA TYR A 6 14.21 3.01 -8.33
C TYR A 6 13.13 3.61 -9.23
N ALA A 7 13.57 4.42 -10.19
CA ALA A 7 12.68 5.29 -10.94
C ALA A 7 11.70 4.51 -11.85
N LEU A 8 10.47 5.00 -11.95
CA LEU A 8 9.60 4.64 -13.07
C LEU A 8 10.17 5.20 -14.38
N LYS A 9 9.78 4.60 -15.50
CA LYS A 9 10.11 5.09 -16.84
C LYS A 9 9.37 6.40 -17.12
N PRO A 10 10.01 7.38 -17.78
CA PRO A 10 9.33 8.62 -18.17
C PRO A 10 7.99 8.35 -18.88
N GLY A 11 6.96 9.10 -18.51
CA GLY A 11 5.60 8.95 -19.05
C GLY A 11 4.70 7.96 -18.27
N GLN A 12 5.23 7.26 -17.26
CA GLN A 12 4.45 6.38 -16.36
C GLN A 12 3.79 7.11 -15.19
N TRP A 13 3.99 8.42 -15.08
CA TRP A 13 3.30 9.31 -14.16
C TRP A 13 3.02 10.65 -14.86
N PHE A 14 2.13 11.44 -14.28
CA PHE A 14 1.86 12.81 -14.68
C PHE A 14 2.80 13.75 -13.93
N SER A 15 3.71 14.41 -14.64
CA SER A 15 4.76 15.24 -14.06
C SER A 15 4.27 16.60 -13.53
N ASN A 16 3.05 17.00 -13.82
CA ASN A 16 2.49 18.23 -13.29
C ASN A 16 2.33 18.10 -11.76
N MET A 17 3.02 18.97 -11.03
CA MET A 17 2.95 18.99 -9.57
C MET A 17 1.58 19.48 -9.11
N THR A 18 1.12 18.96 -7.98
CA THR A 18 -0.21 19.20 -7.42
C THR A 18 -0.13 19.34 -5.91
N GLU A 19 -1.00 20.18 -5.33
CA GLU A 19 -1.17 20.28 -3.88
C GLU A 19 -1.62 18.93 -3.32
N LYS A 20 -0.96 18.47 -2.24
CA LYS A 20 -1.27 17.20 -1.58
C LYS A 20 -2.01 17.47 -0.28
N LYS A 21 -3.07 16.71 -0.08
CA LYS A 21 -3.99 16.78 1.07
C LYS A 21 -4.08 15.46 1.81
N TYR A 22 -3.67 14.38 1.14
CA TYR A 22 -3.84 13.03 1.66
C TYR A 22 -2.60 12.17 1.44
N VAL A 23 -2.47 11.14 2.27
CA VAL A 23 -1.58 10.00 2.06
C VAL A 23 -2.45 8.76 1.93
N VAL A 24 -2.18 7.90 0.96
CA VAL A 24 -2.92 6.64 0.78
C VAL A 24 -1.98 5.46 0.89
N TRP A 25 -2.28 4.57 1.83
CA TRP A 25 -1.58 3.30 1.99
C TRP A 25 -2.23 2.22 1.12
N HIS A 26 -1.39 1.56 0.31
CA HIS A 26 -1.74 0.48 -0.60
C HIS A 26 -0.94 -0.77 -0.28
N GLY A 27 -1.42 -1.94 -0.71
CA GLY A 27 -0.57 -3.12 -0.80
C GLY A 27 -0.39 -3.51 -2.25
N THR A 28 0.82 -3.94 -2.60
CA THR A 28 1.18 -4.15 -4.01
C THR A 28 0.42 -5.30 -4.68
N ALA A 29 -0.25 -6.18 -3.90
CA ALA A 29 -0.73 -7.48 -4.34
C ALA A 29 0.37 -8.23 -5.12
N GLY A 30 1.61 -8.06 -4.66
CA GLY A 30 2.82 -8.36 -5.41
C GLY A 30 3.72 -9.32 -4.67
N ARG A 31 4.67 -9.89 -5.42
CA ARG A 31 5.62 -10.86 -4.88
C ARG A 31 6.60 -10.21 -3.92
N THR A 32 6.90 -10.91 -2.83
CA THR A 32 7.92 -10.52 -1.87
C THR A 32 8.89 -11.68 -1.62
N ARG A 33 9.77 -11.53 -0.62
CA ARG A 33 10.57 -12.65 -0.13
C ARG A 33 9.72 -13.85 0.33
N HIS A 34 8.44 -13.64 0.65
CA HIS A 34 7.54 -14.66 1.16
C HIS A 34 6.81 -15.48 0.09
N THR A 35 6.93 -15.09 -1.19
CA THR A 35 6.42 -15.85 -2.34
C THR A 35 7.55 -16.11 -3.35
N PRO A 36 8.47 -17.04 -3.03
CA PRO A 36 9.60 -17.34 -3.89
C PRO A 36 9.14 -18.00 -5.20
N VAL A 37 9.89 -17.74 -6.28
CA VAL A 37 9.68 -18.37 -7.58
C VAL A 37 10.85 -19.31 -7.85
N PHE A 38 10.56 -20.60 -8.08
CA PHE A 38 11.58 -21.66 -8.18
C PHE A 38 12.57 -21.64 -7.00
N GLY A 39 12.07 -21.41 -5.79
CA GLY A 39 12.86 -21.38 -4.55
C GLY A 39 13.71 -20.11 -4.35
N ARG A 40 13.61 -19.11 -5.23
CA ARG A 40 14.35 -17.84 -5.10
C ARG A 40 13.42 -16.74 -4.56
N PRO A 41 13.80 -16.01 -3.50
CA PRO A 41 13.03 -14.87 -3.01
C PRO A 41 12.79 -13.83 -4.10
N SER A 42 11.56 -13.33 -4.19
CA SER A 42 11.22 -12.23 -5.09
C SER A 42 11.61 -10.89 -4.47
N LYS A 43 11.84 -9.87 -5.31
CA LYS A 43 12.15 -8.50 -4.87
C LYS A 43 10.89 -7.66 -4.95
N ALA A 44 10.65 -6.78 -3.97
CA ALA A 44 9.51 -5.88 -4.03
C ALA A 44 9.52 -4.95 -5.26
N THR A 45 10.71 -4.64 -5.79
CA THR A 45 10.86 -3.82 -7.01
C THR A 45 10.19 -4.43 -8.25
N SER A 46 9.80 -5.71 -8.24
CA SER A 46 9.01 -6.29 -9.33
C SER A 46 7.64 -5.62 -9.50
N ALA A 47 7.08 -5.03 -8.43
CA ALA A 47 5.87 -4.20 -8.55
C ALA A 47 6.13 -2.95 -9.39
N ILE A 48 7.28 -2.28 -9.17
CA ILE A 48 7.71 -1.11 -9.93
C ILE A 48 7.99 -1.48 -11.39
N ASP A 49 8.62 -2.64 -11.61
CA ASP A 49 8.82 -3.17 -12.95
C ASP A 49 7.49 -3.44 -13.66
N ALA A 50 6.47 -3.96 -12.96
CA ALA A 50 5.15 -4.19 -13.53
C ALA A 50 4.43 -2.87 -13.88
N TRP A 51 4.51 -1.85 -13.03
CA TRP A 51 3.96 -0.51 -13.30
C TRP A 51 4.51 0.10 -14.58
N ASN A 52 5.79 -0.16 -14.91
CA ASN A 52 6.40 0.32 -16.16
C ASN A 52 5.79 -0.25 -17.46
N PHE A 53 4.97 -1.29 -17.36
CA PHE A 53 4.24 -1.89 -18.49
C PHE A 53 2.76 -1.50 -18.52
N ASN A 54 2.28 -0.70 -17.56
CA ASN A 54 0.88 -0.33 -17.46
C ASN A 54 0.61 0.99 -18.20
N THR A 55 -0.16 0.94 -19.29
CA THR A 55 -0.50 2.13 -20.09
C THR A 55 -1.39 3.14 -19.37
N ASP A 56 -2.09 2.71 -18.31
CA ASP A 56 -2.99 3.56 -17.52
C ASP A 56 -2.25 4.40 -16.47
N ARG A 57 -0.91 4.32 -16.43
CA ARG A 57 -0.05 5.08 -15.51
C ARG A 57 -0.43 4.83 -14.05
N VAL A 58 -0.56 3.56 -13.72
CA VAL A 58 -0.73 3.08 -12.34
C VAL A 58 0.65 2.95 -11.70
N GLY A 59 0.76 3.37 -10.44
CA GLY A 59 1.97 3.22 -9.64
C GLY A 59 1.93 4.15 -8.44
N ALA A 60 3.00 4.16 -7.64
CA ALA A 60 3.13 5.02 -6.48
C ALA A 60 4.52 5.66 -6.43
N PRO A 61 4.65 6.91 -5.93
CA PRO A 61 5.95 7.56 -5.76
C PRO A 61 6.85 6.82 -4.76
N TRP A 62 6.24 6.05 -3.85
CA TRP A 62 6.93 5.34 -2.79
C TRP A 62 6.51 3.87 -2.72
N LEU A 63 7.50 2.99 -2.55
CA LEU A 63 7.29 1.59 -2.19
C LEU A 63 8.10 1.24 -0.94
N VAL A 64 7.50 0.54 0.02
CA VAL A 64 8.14 0.05 1.25
C VAL A 64 8.27 -1.47 1.19
N ASP A 65 9.51 -1.96 1.13
CA ASP A 65 9.82 -3.40 1.15
C ASP A 65 9.69 -3.99 2.57
N ARG A 66 9.66 -5.32 2.65
CA ARG A 66 9.55 -6.13 3.87
C ARG A 66 10.67 -5.89 4.89
N ASP A 67 11.82 -5.39 4.47
CA ASP A 67 12.95 -5.05 5.34
C ASP A 67 12.99 -3.58 5.78
N GLY A 68 11.98 -2.79 5.42
CA GLY A 68 11.93 -1.35 5.68
C GLY A 68 12.72 -0.49 4.69
N THR A 69 13.31 -1.08 3.64
CA THR A 69 13.88 -0.30 2.52
C THR A 69 12.76 0.44 1.80
N ILE A 70 12.92 1.75 1.62
CA ILE A 70 11.99 2.60 0.88
C ILE A 70 12.55 2.86 -0.51
N TYR A 71 11.75 2.66 -1.54
CA TYR A 71 12.08 2.95 -2.92
C TYR A 71 11.32 4.18 -3.40
N LYS A 72 12.05 5.21 -3.84
CA LYS A 72 11.50 6.39 -4.51
C LYS A 72 11.42 6.13 -6.00
N THR A 73 10.24 6.29 -6.59
CA THR A 73 10.01 5.99 -8.02
C THR A 73 9.82 7.24 -8.87
N PHE A 74 9.29 8.32 -8.30
CA PHE A 74 9.19 9.67 -8.88
C PHE A 74 8.92 10.70 -7.76
N GLU A 75 8.82 11.98 -8.10
CA GLU A 75 8.52 13.04 -7.13
C GLU A 75 7.08 12.95 -6.61
N ASP A 76 6.90 12.96 -5.29
CA ASP A 76 5.59 12.74 -4.69
C ASP A 76 4.62 13.92 -4.80
N ALA A 77 5.07 15.10 -5.23
CA ALA A 77 4.21 16.18 -5.68
C ALA A 77 3.53 15.90 -7.05
N ALA A 78 4.10 15.00 -7.85
CA ALA A 78 3.51 14.50 -9.09
C ALA A 78 2.44 13.42 -8.79
N TRP A 79 1.85 12.78 -9.80
CA TRP A 79 0.75 11.83 -9.55
C TRP A 79 0.54 10.76 -10.63
N THR A 80 -0.20 9.72 -10.27
CA THR A 80 -0.61 8.54 -11.05
C THR A 80 -2.08 8.23 -10.78
N PHE A 81 -2.71 7.35 -11.56
CA PHE A 81 -4.05 6.83 -11.22
C PHE A 81 -3.93 5.63 -10.29
N HIS A 82 -3.84 5.86 -8.98
CA HIS A 82 -3.63 4.80 -7.99
C HIS A 82 -4.91 4.38 -7.26
N LEU A 83 -5.95 5.23 -7.21
CA LEU A 83 -7.21 4.92 -6.53
C LEU A 83 -8.21 4.22 -7.47
N GLY A 84 -8.27 4.63 -8.74
CA GLY A 84 -9.24 4.10 -9.70
C GLY A 84 -10.70 4.45 -9.34
N LEU A 85 -10.93 5.59 -8.69
CA LEU A 85 -12.26 6.07 -8.32
C LEU A 85 -12.99 6.68 -9.51
N LYS A 86 -14.02 5.99 -10.00
CA LYS A 86 -14.85 6.44 -11.13
C LYS A 86 -15.61 7.73 -10.77
N GLY A 87 -15.83 8.59 -11.77
CA GLY A 87 -16.62 9.82 -11.62
C GLY A 87 -15.94 10.96 -10.85
N THR A 88 -14.74 10.75 -10.27
CA THR A 88 -13.99 11.79 -9.56
C THR A 88 -13.08 12.62 -10.47
N GLY A 89 -12.90 12.16 -11.72
CA GLY A 89 -11.96 12.74 -12.67
C GLY A 89 -10.52 12.74 -12.17
N GLY A 90 -10.14 11.87 -11.22
CA GLY A 90 -8.79 11.81 -10.61
C GLY A 90 -8.54 12.86 -9.52
N ARG A 91 -9.60 13.48 -8.97
CA ARG A 91 -9.49 14.50 -7.91
C ARG A 91 -8.67 14.00 -6.72
N TYR A 92 -8.99 12.80 -6.23
CA TYR A 92 -8.31 12.23 -5.07
C TYR A 92 -6.90 11.79 -5.44
N ASP A 93 -6.71 11.09 -6.57
CA ASP A 93 -5.38 10.68 -7.06
C ASP A 93 -4.38 11.84 -7.17
N ARG A 94 -4.83 12.99 -7.68
CA ARG A 94 -4.02 14.22 -7.76
C ARG A 94 -3.68 14.80 -6.39
N SER A 95 -4.61 14.73 -5.44
CA SER A 95 -4.45 15.34 -4.12
C SER A 95 -3.87 14.38 -3.08
N SER A 96 -3.49 13.16 -3.46
CA SER A 96 -2.85 12.21 -2.57
C SER A 96 -1.42 11.87 -2.98
N VAL A 97 -0.65 11.43 -1.98
CA VAL A 97 0.61 10.71 -2.13
C VAL A 97 0.35 9.24 -1.85
N ALA A 98 0.62 8.36 -2.82
CA ALA A 98 0.49 6.91 -2.63
C ALA A 98 1.77 6.32 -2.01
N ILE A 99 1.59 5.41 -1.05
CA ILE A 99 2.64 4.56 -0.50
C ILE A 99 2.21 3.11 -0.69
N GLU A 100 3.03 2.34 -1.40
CA GLU A 100 2.79 0.92 -1.67
C GLU A 100 3.62 0.05 -0.74
N PHE A 101 2.96 -0.81 0.03
CA PHE A 101 3.63 -1.78 0.89
C PHE A 101 3.77 -3.09 0.13
N ALA A 102 5.00 -3.59 -0.02
CA ALA A 102 5.26 -4.88 -0.64
C ALA A 102 4.58 -6.00 0.16
N ASN A 103 3.51 -6.56 -0.36
CA ASN A 103 2.68 -7.52 0.34
C ASN A 103 1.80 -8.32 -0.63
N GLU A 104 1.63 -9.61 -0.35
CA GLU A 104 0.82 -10.54 -1.13
C GLU A 104 -0.70 -10.34 -0.97
N LEU A 105 -1.12 -9.61 0.09
CA LEU A 105 -2.49 -9.34 0.50
C LEU A 105 -3.26 -10.61 0.88
N ALA A 106 -4.47 -10.78 0.35
CA ALA A 106 -5.32 -11.92 0.65
C ALA A 106 -4.69 -13.23 0.17
N LEU A 107 -4.83 -14.26 0.99
CA LEU A 107 -4.26 -15.59 0.77
C LEU A 107 -5.39 -16.63 0.73
N ASP A 108 -5.21 -17.62 -0.13
CA ASP A 108 -6.08 -18.78 -0.24
C ASP A 108 -5.47 -19.96 0.52
N LEU A 109 -6.27 -20.62 1.35
CA LEU A 109 -5.88 -21.84 2.05
C LEU A 109 -6.24 -23.06 1.19
N ASP A 110 -5.27 -23.94 0.95
CA ASP A 110 -5.46 -25.24 0.29
C ASP A 110 -4.69 -26.32 1.07
N GLY A 111 -5.44 -27.24 1.67
CA GLY A 111 -4.93 -28.15 2.68
C GLY A 111 -4.38 -27.41 3.90
N ASP A 112 -3.07 -27.52 4.11
CA ASP A 112 -2.32 -26.88 5.19
C ASP A 112 -1.44 -25.71 4.72
N ARG A 113 -1.58 -25.30 3.45
CA ARG A 113 -0.72 -24.31 2.80
C ARG A 113 -1.49 -23.08 2.36
N LEU A 114 -0.83 -21.93 2.42
CA LEU A 114 -1.35 -20.66 1.96
C LEU A 114 -0.75 -20.30 0.60
N TYR A 115 -1.59 -19.76 -0.28
CA TYR A 115 -1.22 -19.36 -1.63
C TYR A 115 -1.63 -17.91 -1.88
N ALA A 116 -0.80 -17.18 -2.60
CA ALA A 116 -1.07 -15.80 -3.00
C ALA A 116 -1.64 -15.72 -4.42
N PHE A 117 -2.24 -14.58 -4.74
CA PHE A 117 -2.64 -14.18 -6.10
C PHE A 117 -3.74 -15.06 -6.74
N GLY A 118 -4.56 -15.76 -5.95
CA GLY A 118 -5.68 -16.54 -6.49
C GLY A 118 -5.27 -17.79 -7.28
N MET A 119 -4.05 -18.27 -7.08
CA MET A 119 -3.49 -19.41 -7.82
C MET A 119 -2.80 -20.39 -6.86
N ASN A 120 -3.12 -21.68 -6.95
CA ASN A 120 -2.53 -22.71 -6.10
C ASN A 120 -1.43 -23.46 -6.85
N THR A 121 -0.23 -22.87 -6.91
CA THR A 121 0.92 -23.43 -7.62
C THR A 121 2.18 -23.38 -6.75
N PRO A 122 3.23 -24.15 -7.05
CA PRO A 122 4.50 -24.06 -6.31
C PRO A 122 5.10 -22.64 -6.29
N ASN A 123 4.84 -21.83 -7.33
CA ASN A 123 5.35 -20.46 -7.44
C ASN A 123 4.47 -19.42 -6.74
N THR A 124 3.37 -19.82 -6.12
CA THR A 124 2.48 -18.90 -5.38
C THR A 124 2.30 -19.29 -3.93
N LEU A 125 3.01 -20.33 -3.49
CA LEU A 125 3.10 -20.70 -2.08
C LEU A 125 3.63 -19.52 -1.26
N TYR A 126 2.86 -19.14 -0.24
CA TYR A 126 3.23 -18.13 0.74
C TYR A 126 3.84 -18.80 1.96
N ASN A 127 5.00 -18.30 2.40
CA ASN A 127 5.74 -18.86 3.55
C ASN A 127 6.01 -17.84 4.67
N GLY A 128 5.33 -16.71 4.65
CA GLY A 128 5.48 -15.65 5.66
C GLY A 128 4.45 -15.72 6.80
N PRO A 129 4.53 -14.79 7.76
CA PRO A 129 3.52 -14.62 8.79
C PRO A 129 2.18 -14.15 8.20
N PHE A 130 1.07 -14.68 8.71
CA PHE A 130 -0.26 -14.34 8.22
C PHE A 130 -1.23 -14.05 9.36
N LEU A 131 -2.28 -13.32 9.03
CA LEU A 131 -3.42 -13.03 9.88
C LEU A 131 -4.60 -13.90 9.46
N LYS A 132 -5.34 -14.43 10.45
CA LYS A 132 -6.67 -14.98 10.22
C LYS A 132 -7.71 -13.92 10.57
N TYR A 133 -8.46 -13.46 9.57
CA TYR A 133 -9.46 -12.41 9.73
C TYR A 133 -10.52 -12.56 8.64
N ASP A 134 -11.80 -12.53 9.01
CA ASP A 134 -12.89 -12.68 8.04
C ASP A 134 -13.26 -11.31 7.46
N TRP A 135 -12.85 -11.04 6.22
CA TRP A 135 -13.09 -9.76 5.57
C TRP A 135 -13.24 -9.89 4.06
N ARG A 136 -14.35 -9.36 3.53
CA ARG A 136 -14.64 -9.30 2.07
C ARG A 136 -14.45 -10.66 1.36
N ARG A 137 -14.90 -11.74 2.02
CA ARG A 137 -14.84 -13.15 1.56
C ARG A 137 -13.44 -13.76 1.55
N SER A 138 -12.45 -13.09 2.11
CA SER A 138 -11.13 -13.65 2.40
C SER A 138 -11.00 -13.92 3.90
N HIS A 139 -10.21 -14.93 4.24
CA HIS A 139 -10.05 -15.44 5.61
C HIS A 139 -8.61 -15.34 6.13
N TYR A 140 -7.65 -15.20 5.20
CA TYR A 140 -6.23 -15.17 5.48
C TYR A 140 -5.58 -14.01 4.74
N PHE A 141 -4.65 -13.33 5.40
CA PHE A 141 -3.95 -12.16 4.86
C PHE A 141 -2.48 -12.22 5.21
N ALA A 142 -1.61 -11.89 4.25
CA ALA A 142 -0.19 -11.72 4.50
C ALA A 142 0.05 -10.55 5.46
N GLN A 143 0.65 -10.82 6.61
CA GLN A 143 0.90 -9.80 7.62
C GLN A 143 2.03 -8.87 7.14
N LEU A 144 2.00 -7.58 7.48
CA LEU A 144 3.15 -6.69 7.30
C LEU A 144 4.25 -7.04 8.31
N ASP A 145 5.50 -6.83 7.91
CA ASP A 145 6.63 -6.96 8.82
C ASP A 145 6.80 -5.70 9.68
N GLU A 146 7.36 -5.84 10.87
CA GLU A 146 7.52 -4.72 11.80
C GLU A 146 8.39 -3.60 11.21
N ALA A 147 9.56 -3.94 10.64
CA ALA A 147 10.45 -2.97 9.99
C ALA A 147 9.78 -2.26 8.80
N GLN A 148 8.86 -2.94 8.11
CA GLN A 148 8.08 -2.37 7.03
C GLN A 148 7.04 -1.37 7.56
N VAL A 149 6.38 -1.66 8.67
CA VAL A 149 5.45 -0.74 9.33
C VAL A 149 6.18 0.49 9.88
N ASP A 150 7.31 0.29 10.57
CA ASP A 150 8.10 1.39 11.13
C ASP A 150 8.56 2.36 10.03
N ALA A 151 9.09 1.83 8.91
CA ALA A 151 9.48 2.63 7.77
C ALA A 151 8.30 3.34 7.09
N GLY A 152 7.14 2.68 7.01
CA GLY A 152 5.91 3.25 6.45
C GLY A 152 5.36 4.41 7.27
N ILE A 153 5.40 4.31 8.61
CA ILE A 153 5.02 5.38 9.53
C ILE A 153 5.99 6.55 9.41
N GLU A 154 7.31 6.29 9.46
CA GLU A 154 8.35 7.33 9.33
C GLU A 154 8.19 8.10 8.01
N LEU A 155 7.97 7.39 6.90
CA LEU A 155 7.73 7.98 5.59
C LEU A 155 6.42 8.79 5.53
N THR A 156 5.35 8.29 6.14
CA THR A 156 4.05 8.97 6.17
C THR A 156 4.17 10.31 6.89
N LEU A 157 4.85 10.35 8.04
CA LEU A 157 5.10 11.58 8.78
C LEU A 157 5.98 12.56 8.00
N ASP A 158 7.01 12.08 7.31
CA ASP A 158 7.84 12.92 6.44
C ASP A 158 7.02 13.55 5.29
N ILE A 159 6.17 12.77 4.64
CA ILE A 159 5.27 13.27 3.59
C ILE A 159 4.30 14.30 4.18
N CYS A 160 3.68 14.00 5.32
CA CYS A 160 2.78 14.92 6.00
C CYS A 160 3.47 16.24 6.31
N HIS A 161 4.69 16.21 6.84
CA HIS A 161 5.47 17.40 7.12
C HIS A 161 5.82 18.21 5.85
N ARG A 162 6.31 17.55 4.79
CA ARG A 162 6.69 18.24 3.54
C ARG A 162 5.52 18.86 2.78
N HIS A 163 4.33 18.30 2.92
CA HIS A 163 3.11 18.75 2.24
C HIS A 163 2.13 19.46 3.18
N GLU A 164 2.52 19.76 4.43
CA GLU A 164 1.71 20.45 5.43
C GLU A 164 0.35 19.75 5.70
N ILE A 165 0.35 18.42 5.71
CA ILE A 165 -0.84 17.59 5.98
C ILE A 165 -0.88 17.22 7.47
N ASP A 166 -1.97 17.57 8.16
CA ASP A 166 -2.23 17.12 9.53
C ASP A 166 -2.34 15.57 9.58
N PRO A 167 -1.55 14.83 10.38
CA PRO A 167 -1.54 13.37 10.33
C PRO A 167 -2.71 12.73 11.08
N VAL A 168 -3.75 12.35 10.33
CA VAL A 168 -4.98 11.72 10.85
C VAL A 168 -5.28 10.44 10.07
N PHE A 169 -5.18 9.28 10.70
CA PHE A 169 -5.35 7.97 10.08
C PHE A 169 -6.78 7.45 10.21
N TYR A 170 -7.39 7.06 9.10
CA TYR A 170 -8.72 6.46 9.11
C TYR A 170 -8.67 5.03 9.66
N TYR A 171 -9.41 4.78 10.73
CA TYR A 171 -9.43 3.54 11.48
C TYR A 171 -10.85 2.97 11.57
N PRO A 172 -11.04 1.65 11.37
CA PRO A 172 -10.05 0.68 10.91
C PRO A 172 -9.86 0.74 9.38
N SER A 173 -8.75 0.18 8.88
CA SER A 173 -8.45 0.10 7.44
C SER A 173 -9.45 -0.77 6.67
N THR A 174 -10.19 -1.63 7.36
CA THR A 174 -11.10 -2.61 6.74
C THR A 174 -12.50 -2.07 6.42
N THR A 175 -12.82 -0.85 6.87
CA THR A 175 -14.12 -0.19 6.64
C THR A 175 -14.13 0.57 5.32
N PHE A 176 -15.06 0.27 4.42
CA PHE A 176 -15.34 1.11 3.24
C PHE A 176 -16.22 2.31 3.64
N ASP A 177 -15.79 3.53 3.35
CA ASP A 177 -16.51 4.76 3.74
C ASP A 177 -16.30 5.92 2.75
N PHE A 178 -16.17 5.63 1.46
CA PHE A 178 -16.04 6.68 0.46
C PHE A 178 -17.37 7.41 0.22
N PRO A 179 -17.41 8.76 0.17
CA PRO A 179 -16.28 9.70 0.23
C PRO A 179 -15.92 10.22 1.62
N ARG A 180 -16.67 9.84 2.66
CA ARG A 180 -16.53 10.34 4.03
C ARG A 180 -15.14 10.11 4.62
N CYS A 181 -14.44 9.03 4.26
CA CYS A 181 -13.08 8.77 4.74
C CYS A 181 -12.11 9.94 4.47
N PHE A 182 -12.22 10.60 3.31
CA PHE A 182 -11.42 11.79 2.97
C PHE A 182 -11.90 13.09 3.63
N GLN A 183 -13.06 13.09 4.29
CA GLN A 183 -13.60 14.26 4.99
C GLN A 183 -13.16 14.31 6.45
N VAL A 184 -12.86 13.15 7.04
CA VAL A 184 -12.55 13.02 8.47
C VAL A 184 -11.08 12.68 8.72
N ALA A 185 -10.38 12.14 7.73
CA ALA A 185 -9.00 11.72 7.83
C ALA A 185 -8.17 12.18 6.63
N THR A 186 -6.86 12.25 6.85
CA THR A 186 -5.87 12.64 5.83
C THR A 186 -5.02 11.46 5.36
N ILE A 187 -4.93 10.41 6.17
CA ILE A 187 -4.25 9.16 5.84
C ILE A 187 -5.31 8.07 5.78
N VAL A 188 -5.40 7.38 4.64
CA VAL A 188 -6.41 6.32 4.41
C VAL A 188 -5.78 5.09 3.76
N CYS A 189 -6.39 3.93 3.89
CA CYS A 189 -6.08 2.77 3.07
C CYS A 189 -6.95 2.74 1.81
N HIS A 190 -6.46 2.13 0.72
CA HIS A 190 -7.23 2.01 -0.53
C HIS A 190 -8.59 1.31 -0.34
N SER A 191 -8.65 0.37 0.59
CA SER A 191 -9.85 -0.34 1.04
C SER A 191 -10.90 0.56 1.70
N ASN A 192 -10.50 1.69 2.30
CA ASN A 192 -11.45 2.71 2.77
C ASN A 192 -12.11 3.46 1.61
N CYS A 193 -11.39 3.62 0.50
CA CYS A 193 -11.84 4.34 -0.69
C CYS A 193 -12.65 3.46 -1.66
N ARG A 194 -12.41 2.14 -1.67
CA ARG A 194 -13.04 1.20 -2.63
C ARG A 194 -13.52 -0.06 -1.97
N ALA A 195 -14.80 -0.39 -2.16
CA ALA A 195 -15.46 -1.56 -1.58
C ALA A 195 -14.95 -2.91 -2.11
N ASP A 196 -14.33 -2.93 -3.30
CA ASP A 196 -13.81 -4.14 -3.95
C ASP A 196 -12.35 -4.45 -3.59
N LYS A 197 -11.66 -3.55 -2.89
CA LYS A 197 -10.23 -3.66 -2.58
C LYS A 197 -9.95 -4.46 -1.31
N LEU A 198 -8.77 -5.07 -1.20
CA LEU A 198 -8.36 -5.84 -0.01
C LEU A 198 -7.05 -5.31 0.58
N ASP A 199 -6.69 -4.10 0.18
CA ASP A 199 -5.45 -3.45 0.59
C ASP A 199 -5.40 -3.30 2.12
N LEU A 200 -4.35 -3.93 2.68
CA LEU A 200 -3.87 -3.80 4.06
C LEU A 200 -4.93 -4.09 5.13
N CYS A 201 -5.15 -5.37 5.39
CA CYS A 201 -5.79 -5.83 6.62
C CYS A 201 -4.82 -5.61 7.80
N LEU A 202 -4.87 -4.44 8.43
CA LEU A 202 -3.93 -4.07 9.49
C LEU A 202 -4.37 -4.66 10.84
N PRO A 203 -3.47 -5.34 11.58
CA PRO A 203 -3.75 -5.85 12.92
C PRO A 203 -3.58 -4.76 13.99
N GLN A 204 -4.10 -5.01 15.19
CA GLN A 204 -4.14 -4.04 16.30
C GLN A 204 -2.77 -3.40 16.62
N TRP A 205 -1.70 -4.20 16.64
CA TRP A 205 -0.34 -3.70 16.96
C TRP A 205 0.17 -2.64 15.96
N VAL A 206 -0.34 -2.62 14.73
CA VAL A 206 0.00 -1.58 13.76
C VAL A 206 -0.64 -0.26 14.14
N TYR A 207 -1.91 -0.29 14.57
CA TYR A 207 -2.60 0.91 15.02
C TYR A 207 -2.00 1.47 16.32
N GLU A 208 -1.56 0.60 17.22
CA GLU A 208 -0.80 1.00 18.42
C GLU A 208 0.50 1.74 18.05
N LYS A 209 1.23 1.27 17.02
CA LYS A 209 2.41 1.98 16.52
C LYS A 209 2.07 3.31 15.85
N ILE A 210 0.99 3.37 15.08
CA ILE A 210 0.51 4.61 14.42
C ILE A 210 0.18 5.67 15.48
N ASP A 211 -0.59 5.29 16.51
CA ASP A 211 -0.96 6.18 17.62
C ASP A 211 0.27 6.61 18.45
N ALA A 212 1.16 5.66 18.77
CA ALA A 212 2.41 5.95 19.49
C ALA A 212 3.36 6.89 18.72
N ALA A 213 3.27 6.93 17.39
CA ALA A 213 4.01 7.86 16.53
C ALA A 213 3.37 9.25 16.45
N GLY A 214 2.24 9.49 17.15
CA GLY A 214 1.54 10.77 17.17
C GLY A 214 0.58 10.98 15.99
N ILE A 215 0.26 9.94 15.23
CA ILE A 215 -0.76 10.00 14.17
C ILE A 215 -2.13 9.72 14.81
N ARG A 216 -3.03 10.68 14.75
CA ARG A 216 -4.36 10.56 15.38
C ARG A 216 -5.22 9.54 14.64
N LEU A 217 -5.80 8.58 15.35
CA LEU A 217 -6.77 7.64 14.77
C LEU A 217 -8.18 8.26 14.70
N GLN A 218 -8.89 8.06 13.60
CA GLN A 218 -10.24 8.60 13.36
C GLN A 218 -11.14 7.55 12.68
N SER A 219 -12.37 7.39 13.19
CA SER A 219 -13.46 6.61 12.58
C SER A 219 -14.64 7.48 12.17
#